data_AF-A0A8K0JS08-F1
#
_entry.id   AF-A0A8K0JS08-F1
#
_cell.length_a   1.000
_cell.length_b   1.000
_cell.length_c   1.000
_cell.angle_alpha   90.00
_cell.angle_beta   90.00
_cell.angle_gamma   90.00
#
_symmetry.space_group_name_H-M   'P 1'
#
loop_
_entity.id
_entity.type
_entity.pdbx_description
1 polymer ?
#
loop_
_entity_poly.entity_id
_entity_poly.type
_entity_poly.pdbx_seq_one_letter_code
_entity_poly.pdbx_strand_id
1 'polypeptide(L)'
;MSSTLDLLFLGSGASAPVPELRCLVRPKKSPLGPCNVCLEAQSNPVSKNIRGCTSGVIVKQWDDGRRSTILIDSGKTFLSSAVKQLPRNDISRVDAVFLSHIHADATQGLDDLRMFTLANEIQTSIDVYADRATYDAVARRYP
;
A
#
# COMPACT_ATOMS: atom_id res chain seq x y z
N MET A 1 17.98 -23.20 -7.29
CA MET A 1 16.52 -22.96 -7.37
C MET A 1 16.28 -22.05 -8.55
N SER A 2 15.20 -22.20 -9.33
CA SER A 2 14.92 -21.29 -10.44
C SER A 2 14.46 -19.94 -9.90
N SER A 3 14.97 -18.84 -10.44
CA SER A 3 14.51 -17.51 -10.09
C SER A 3 13.01 -17.33 -10.37
N THR A 4 12.30 -16.64 -9.49
CA THR A 4 10.85 -16.34 -9.62
C THR A 4 10.59 -14.85 -9.45
N LEU A 5 9.48 -14.36 -9.98
CA LEU A 5 9.04 -12.97 -9.80
C LEU A 5 7.56 -12.99 -9.46
N ASP A 6 7.23 -12.62 -8.22
CA ASP A 6 5.86 -12.58 -7.73
C ASP A 6 5.40 -11.13 -7.58
N LEU A 7 4.16 -10.86 -7.96
CA LEU A 7 3.49 -9.57 -7.76
C LEU A 7 2.30 -9.77 -6.82
N LEU A 8 2.36 -9.12 -5.67
CA LEU A 8 1.27 -9.07 -4.70
C LEU A 8 0.58 -7.70 -4.76
N PHE A 9 -0.74 -7.68 -4.95
CA PHE A 9 -1.51 -6.44 -4.85
C PHE A 9 -1.82 -6.11 -3.38
N LEU A 10 -1.35 -4.96 -2.92
CA LEU A 10 -1.73 -4.41 -1.61
C LEU A 10 -3.02 -3.60 -1.69
N GLY A 11 -3.25 -2.92 -2.81
CA GLY A 11 -4.49 -2.20 -3.09
C GLY A 11 -4.81 -2.17 -4.57
N SER A 12 -6.11 -2.14 -4.87
CA SER A 12 -6.68 -2.19 -6.22
C SER A 12 -7.86 -1.21 -6.38
N GLY A 13 -7.95 -0.22 -5.50
CA GLY A 13 -8.95 0.84 -5.50
C GLY A 13 -8.49 2.06 -6.28
N ALA A 14 -9.28 3.13 -6.20
CA ALA A 14 -8.89 4.43 -6.75
C ALA A 14 -8.13 5.25 -5.69
N SER A 15 -7.98 6.55 -5.93
CA SER A 15 -7.44 7.47 -4.91
C SER A 15 -8.30 7.45 -3.63
N ALA A 16 -9.62 7.24 -3.74
CA ALA A 16 -10.49 6.94 -2.61
C ALA A 16 -10.61 5.41 -2.43
N PRO A 17 -10.36 4.88 -1.21
CA PRO A 17 -10.50 3.45 -0.95
C PRO A 17 -11.97 3.03 -0.85
N VAL A 18 -12.23 1.73 -0.94
CA VAL A 18 -13.54 1.13 -0.68
C VAL A 18 -13.46 0.34 0.62
N PRO A 19 -14.40 0.52 1.57
CA PRO A 19 -15.56 1.42 1.48
C PRO A 19 -15.19 2.90 1.57
N GLU A 20 -15.96 3.74 0.87
CA GLU A 20 -15.84 5.19 0.97
C GLU A 20 -16.72 5.74 2.09
N LEU A 21 -16.17 6.60 2.96
CA LEU A 21 -16.90 7.22 4.05
C LEU A 21 -18.18 7.92 3.57
N ARG A 22 -18.11 8.67 2.45
CA ARG A 22 -19.27 9.39 1.88
C ARG A 22 -20.45 8.47 1.53
N CYS A 23 -20.18 7.20 1.23
CA CYS A 23 -21.21 6.22 0.91
C CYS A 23 -21.87 5.66 2.17
N LEU A 24 -21.10 5.54 3.27
CA LEU A 24 -21.56 4.98 4.54
C LEU A 24 -22.36 6.00 5.38
N VAL A 25 -21.99 7.28 5.34
CA VAL A 25 -22.65 8.34 6.13
C VAL A 25 -23.67 9.16 5.32
N ARG A 26 -23.95 8.74 4.08
CA ARG A 26 -24.87 9.44 3.18
C ARG A 26 -26.26 9.62 3.82
N PRO A 27 -26.87 10.81 3.75
CA PRO A 27 -28.24 11.01 4.24
C PRO A 27 -29.23 10.08 3.53
N LYS A 28 -30.19 9.54 4.27
CA LYS A 28 -31.24 8.64 3.72
C LYS A 28 -32.05 9.25 2.57
N LYS A 29 -32.17 10.59 2.54
CA LYS A 29 -32.88 11.34 1.49
C LYS A 29 -32.04 11.62 0.23
N SER A 30 -30.80 11.14 0.17
CA SER A 30 -29.94 11.35 -1.00
C SER A 30 -30.52 10.67 -2.25
N PRO A 31 -30.57 11.35 -3.40
CA PRO A 31 -31.11 10.78 -4.64
C PRO A 31 -30.27 9.60 -5.18
N LEU A 32 -28.99 9.52 -4.79
CA LEU A 32 -28.08 8.47 -5.21
C LEU A 32 -28.29 7.11 -4.50
N GLY A 33 -29.18 7.01 -3.51
CA GLY A 33 -29.45 5.77 -2.76
C GLY A 33 -28.23 5.23 -1.97
N PRO A 34 -28.37 4.05 -1.31
CA PRO A 34 -27.26 3.36 -0.65
C PRO A 34 -26.28 2.73 -1.65
N CYS A 35 -24.99 2.69 -1.30
CA CYS A 35 -23.98 2.00 -2.11
C CYS A 35 -23.79 0.56 -1.62
N ASN A 36 -24.35 -0.42 -2.33
CA ASN A 36 -24.28 -1.84 -1.94
C ASN A 36 -22.82 -2.34 -1.81
N VAL A 37 -21.91 -1.86 -2.66
CA VAL A 37 -20.48 -2.22 -2.61
C VAL A 37 -19.82 -1.76 -1.32
N CYS A 38 -20.03 -0.50 -0.92
CA CYS A 38 -19.45 0.03 0.32
C CYS A 38 -20.11 -0.58 1.56
N LEU A 39 -21.43 -0.80 1.53
CA LEU A 39 -22.15 -1.43 2.64
C LEU A 39 -21.69 -2.86 2.86
N GLU A 40 -21.50 -3.63 1.79
CA GLU A 40 -20.99 -5.01 1.89
C GLU A 40 -19.52 -5.02 2.33
N ALA A 41 -18.67 -4.16 1.78
CA ALA A 41 -17.28 -4.05 2.22
C ALA A 41 -17.16 -3.67 3.71
N GLN A 42 -18.11 -2.89 4.23
CA GLN A 42 -18.15 -2.48 5.64
C GLN A 42 -18.63 -3.61 6.57
N SER A 43 -19.58 -4.43 6.13
CA SER A 43 -20.15 -5.51 6.96
C SER A 43 -19.39 -6.83 6.86
N ASN A 44 -18.56 -7.01 5.83
CA ASN A 44 -17.81 -8.24 5.59
C ASN A 44 -16.29 -7.98 5.56
N PRO A 45 -15.54 -8.32 6.64
CA PRO A 45 -14.10 -8.02 6.76
C PRO A 45 -13.20 -8.82 5.79
N VAL A 46 -13.73 -9.87 5.17
CA VAL A 46 -13.02 -10.66 4.14
C VAL A 46 -13.49 -10.33 2.72
N SER A 47 -14.34 -9.32 2.56
CA SER A 47 -14.86 -8.91 1.26
C SER A 47 -13.74 -8.52 0.29
N LYS A 48 -13.89 -8.95 -0.97
CA LYS A 48 -13.06 -8.50 -2.11
C LYS A 48 -13.37 -7.05 -2.50
N ASN A 49 -14.48 -6.48 -2.03
CA ASN A 49 -14.82 -5.08 -2.26
C ASN A 49 -13.98 -4.14 -1.38
N ILE A 50 -13.34 -4.62 -0.32
CA ILE A 50 -12.37 -3.84 0.46
C ILE A 50 -11.14 -3.60 -0.42
N ARG A 51 -10.95 -2.36 -0.86
CA ARG A 51 -9.91 -1.98 -1.82
C ARG A 51 -9.19 -0.73 -1.33
N GLY A 52 -7.93 -0.88 -0.93
CA GLY A 52 -7.03 0.24 -0.65
C GLY A 52 -6.59 0.96 -1.93
N CYS A 53 -5.90 2.09 -1.78
CA CYS A 53 -5.23 2.80 -2.88
C CYS A 53 -4.27 1.87 -3.64
N THR A 54 -4.23 2.02 -4.96
CA THR A 54 -3.38 1.19 -5.84
C THR A 54 -1.95 1.13 -5.34
N SER A 55 -1.49 -0.08 -5.04
CA SER A 55 -0.14 -0.35 -4.56
C SER A 55 0.14 -1.85 -4.67
N GLY A 56 1.41 -2.22 -4.71
CA GLY A 56 1.81 -3.61 -4.85
C GLY A 56 3.21 -3.89 -4.31
N VAL A 57 3.54 -5.17 -4.16
CA VAL A 57 4.86 -5.63 -3.76
C VAL A 57 5.36 -6.60 -4.79
N ILE A 58 6.55 -6.33 -5.33
CA ILE A 58 7.31 -7.28 -6.15
C ILE A 58 8.24 -8.05 -5.22
N VAL A 59 8.20 -9.38 -5.30
CA VAL A 59 9.16 -10.25 -4.64
C VAL A 59 9.94 -11.02 -5.71
N LYS A 60 11.26 -10.78 -5.76
CA LYS A 60 12.19 -11.49 -6.63
C LYS A 60 12.99 -12.49 -5.81
N GLN A 61 12.87 -13.78 -6.16
CA GLN A 61 13.80 -14.81 -5.70
C GLN A 61 14.90 -14.97 -6.75
N TRP A 62 16.16 -14.88 -6.33
CA TRP A 62 17.33 -14.99 -7.18
C TRP A 62 17.88 -16.42 -7.16
N ASP A 63 18.62 -16.81 -8.20
CA ASP A 63 19.18 -18.18 -8.31
C ASP A 63 20.20 -18.47 -7.20
N ASP A 64 20.85 -17.43 -6.67
CA ASP A 64 21.80 -17.48 -5.56
C ASP A 64 21.14 -17.50 -4.17
N GLY A 65 19.81 -17.58 -4.11
CA GLY A 65 19.03 -17.64 -2.87
C GLY A 65 18.76 -16.28 -2.22
N ARG A 66 19.24 -15.17 -2.80
CA ARG A 66 18.81 -13.83 -2.35
C ARG A 66 17.33 -13.63 -2.63
N ARG A 67 16.71 -12.78 -1.81
CA ARG A 67 15.35 -12.28 -1.99
C ARG A 67 15.40 -10.76 -2.06
N SER A 68 14.67 -10.18 -3.00
CA SER A 68 14.46 -8.73 -3.08
C SER A 68 12.98 -8.40 -3.02
N THR A 69 12.60 -7.47 -2.14
CA THR A 69 11.23 -7.01 -1.96
C THR A 69 11.15 -5.52 -2.33
N ILE A 70 10.37 -5.20 -3.36
CA ILE A 70 10.16 -3.82 -3.82
C ILE A 70 8.70 -3.45 -3.60
N LEU A 71 8.45 -2.41 -2.80
CA LEU A 71 7.14 -1.81 -2.65
C LEU A 71 6.90 -0.81 -3.78
N ILE A 72 5.73 -0.87 -4.42
CA ILE A 72 5.24 0.12 -5.38
C ILE A 72 4.16 0.93 -4.68
N ASP A 73 4.44 2.22 -4.50
CA ASP A 73 3.62 3.20 -3.82
C ASP A 73 3.32 2.89 -2.34
N SER A 74 3.41 3.91 -1.50
CA SER A 74 3.01 3.86 -0.09
C SER A 74 1.98 4.95 0.18
N GLY A 75 0.73 4.68 -0.21
CA GLY A 75 -0.40 5.58 -0.05
C GLY A 75 -1.01 5.59 1.34
N LYS A 76 -2.01 6.46 1.55
CA LYS A 76 -2.78 6.57 2.82
C LYS A 76 -3.46 5.29 3.33
N THR A 77 -3.52 4.23 2.53
CA THR A 77 -4.04 2.91 2.96
C THR A 77 -2.97 1.84 3.06
N PHE A 78 -1.68 2.21 2.96
CA PHE A 78 -0.58 1.26 2.99
C PHE A 78 -0.60 0.43 4.27
N LEU A 79 -0.64 1.06 5.45
CA LEU A 79 -0.59 0.33 6.73
C LEU A 79 -1.69 -0.72 6.86
N SER A 80 -2.95 -0.35 6.56
CA SER A 80 -4.08 -1.27 6.68
C SER A 80 -3.99 -2.45 5.70
N SER A 81 -3.49 -2.20 4.48
CA SER A 81 -3.20 -3.26 3.51
C SER A 81 -2.00 -4.13 3.95
N ALA A 82 -0.92 -3.51 4.42
CA ALA A 82 0.33 -4.18 4.76
C ALA A 82 0.17 -5.13 5.95
N VAL A 83 -0.49 -4.69 7.03
CA VAL A 83 -0.77 -5.52 8.22
C VAL A 83 -1.57 -6.78 7.85
N LYS A 84 -2.44 -6.70 6.84
CA LYS A 84 -3.23 -7.84 6.36
C LYS A 84 -2.42 -8.75 5.43
N GLN A 85 -1.66 -8.18 4.50
CA GLN A 85 -1.09 -8.93 3.38
C GLN A 85 0.35 -9.41 3.64
N LEU A 86 1.21 -8.60 4.25
CA LEU A 86 2.63 -8.95 4.35
C LEU A 86 2.89 -10.18 5.23
N PRO A 87 2.30 -10.31 6.44
CA PRO A 87 2.47 -11.52 7.25
C PRO A 87 1.91 -12.78 6.58
N ARG A 88 0.85 -12.66 5.77
CA ARG A 88 0.25 -13.80 5.05
C ARG A 88 1.10 -14.31 3.89
N ASN A 89 2.05 -13.50 3.43
CA ASN A 89 2.91 -13.80 2.28
C ASN A 89 4.40 -13.87 2.71
N ASP A 90 4.66 -14.03 4.01
CA ASP A 90 6.01 -14.10 4.59
C ASP A 90 6.93 -12.95 4.13
N ILE A 91 6.40 -11.74 4.04
CA ILE A 91 7.16 -10.52 3.72
C ILE A 91 7.43 -9.78 5.04
N SER A 92 8.69 -9.79 5.47
CA SER A 92 9.13 -9.11 6.70
C SER A 92 10.09 -7.95 6.45
N ARG A 93 10.51 -7.72 5.20
CA ARG A 93 11.50 -6.72 4.81
C ARG A 93 11.11 -6.06 3.50
N VAL A 94 11.39 -4.76 3.35
CA VAL A 94 11.20 -3.98 2.12
C VAL A 94 12.54 -3.37 1.74
N ASP A 95 13.16 -3.82 0.65
CA ASP A 95 14.50 -3.36 0.27
C ASP A 95 14.45 -2.00 -0.42
N ALA A 96 13.39 -1.76 -1.20
CA ALA A 96 13.18 -0.49 -1.90
C ALA A 96 11.70 -0.12 -1.98
N VAL A 97 11.42 1.18 -2.03
CA VAL A 97 10.13 1.74 -2.39
C VAL A 97 10.27 2.48 -3.72
N PHE A 98 9.42 2.17 -4.68
CA PHE A 98 9.25 2.93 -5.90
C PHE A 98 7.98 3.76 -5.81
N LEU A 99 8.10 5.08 -5.94
CA LEU A 99 6.97 6.01 -5.96
C LEU A 99 6.67 6.42 -7.39
N SER A 100 5.44 6.14 -7.82
CA SER A 100 4.98 6.44 -9.17
C SER A 100 4.71 7.92 -9.40
N HIS A 101 4.17 8.61 -8.38
CA HIS A 101 3.85 10.04 -8.42
C HIS A 101 3.60 10.60 -7.00
N ILE A 102 3.38 11.91 -6.89
CA ILE A 102 3.33 12.63 -5.60
C ILE A 102 1.97 12.62 -4.89
N HIS A 103 0.90 12.08 -5.48
CA HIS A 103 -0.43 12.22 -4.87
C HIS A 103 -0.57 11.42 -3.58
N ALA A 104 -1.58 11.79 -2.79
CA ALA A 104 -1.87 11.24 -1.48
C ALA A 104 -2.04 9.71 -1.46
N ASP A 105 -2.67 9.18 -2.50
CA ASP A 105 -2.90 7.76 -2.70
C ASP A 105 -1.63 6.98 -3.05
N ALA A 106 -0.52 7.64 -3.36
CA ALA A 106 0.77 7.02 -3.59
C ALA A 106 1.83 7.31 -2.51
N THR A 107 1.68 8.39 -1.72
CA THR A 107 2.76 8.86 -0.81
C THR A 107 2.37 9.06 0.65
N GLN A 108 1.09 9.14 1.00
CA GLN A 108 0.71 9.49 2.40
C GLN A 108 0.89 8.37 3.43
N GLY A 109 1.33 7.17 3.03
CA GLY A 109 1.73 6.09 3.92
C GLY A 109 3.24 5.99 4.12
N LEU A 110 4.03 6.96 3.62
CA LEU A 110 5.49 6.92 3.76
C LEU A 110 5.96 6.89 5.21
N ASP A 111 5.28 7.58 6.14
CA ASP A 111 5.64 7.55 7.57
C ASP A 111 5.49 6.14 8.16
N ASP A 112 4.53 5.34 7.70
CA ASP A 112 4.31 3.97 8.18
C ASP A 112 5.49 3.03 7.86
N LEU A 113 6.33 3.36 6.86
CA LEU A 113 7.53 2.59 6.53
C LEU A 113 8.55 2.57 7.67
N ARG A 114 8.47 3.52 8.61
CA ARG A 114 9.28 3.52 9.83
C ARG A 114 9.15 2.21 10.60
N MET A 115 8.02 1.50 10.50
CA MET A 115 7.82 0.24 11.21
C MET A 115 8.83 -0.84 10.80
N PHE A 116 9.44 -0.75 9.61
CA PHE A 116 10.55 -1.61 9.20
C PHE A 116 11.91 -1.13 9.73
N THR A 117 12.05 0.14 10.08
CA THR A 117 13.34 0.72 10.51
C THR A 117 13.42 1.04 12.01
N LEU A 118 12.31 0.91 12.74
CA LEU A 118 12.26 1.16 14.18
C LEU A 118 13.28 0.28 14.93
N ALA A 119 14.09 0.94 15.76
CA ALA A 119 15.15 0.32 16.57
C ALA A 119 16.15 -0.56 15.80
N ASN A 120 16.18 -0.45 14.46
CA ASN A 120 16.95 -1.32 13.57
C ASN A 120 16.67 -2.83 13.77
N GLU A 121 15.48 -3.21 14.24
CA GLU A 121 15.13 -4.62 14.51
C GLU A 121 14.97 -5.45 13.23
N ILE A 122 14.52 -4.82 12.14
CA ILE A 122 14.30 -5.47 10.83
C ILE A 122 15.33 -4.97 9.79
N GLN A 123 15.48 -3.64 9.66
CA GLN A 123 16.43 -3.01 8.75
C GLN A 123 16.81 -1.60 9.23
N THR A 124 17.92 -1.04 8.74
CA THR A 124 18.40 0.30 9.14
C THR A 124 17.85 1.42 8.27
N SER A 125 17.52 1.12 7.01
CA SER A 125 17.01 2.06 6.02
C SER A 125 16.23 1.33 4.93
N ILE A 126 15.44 2.08 4.17
CA ILE A 126 14.78 1.63 2.93
C ILE A 126 15.16 2.62 1.83
N ASP A 127 15.60 2.13 0.68
CA ASP A 127 15.91 2.99 -0.45
C ASP A 127 14.62 3.48 -1.12
N VAL A 128 14.55 4.77 -1.44
CA VAL A 128 13.37 5.37 -2.11
C VAL A 128 13.76 5.81 -3.51
N TYR A 129 13.01 5.31 -4.50
CA TYR A 129 13.17 5.59 -5.92
C TYR A 129 11.94 6.33 -6.43
N ALA A 130 12.17 7.43 -7.14
CA ALA A 130 11.13 8.21 -7.80
C ALA A 130 11.77 9.03 -8.92
N ASP A 131 10.94 9.64 -9.78
CA ASP A 131 11.44 10.72 -10.63
C ASP A 131 11.85 11.94 -9.79
N ARG A 132 12.59 12.87 -10.40
CA ARG A 132 13.14 14.04 -9.67
C ARG A 132 12.03 14.89 -9.05
N ALA A 133 10.96 15.13 -9.80
CA ALA A 133 9.86 15.99 -9.36
C ALA A 133 9.13 15.42 -8.14
N THR A 134 8.86 14.10 -8.15
CA THR A 134 8.25 13.38 -7.03
C THR A 134 9.19 13.35 -5.84
N TYR A 135 10.46 13.00 -6.04
CA TYR A 135 11.46 12.95 -4.97
C TYR A 135 11.57 14.30 -4.24
N ASP A 136 11.68 15.41 -4.98
CA ASP A 136 11.80 16.75 -4.38
C ASP A 136 10.59 17.16 -3.56
N ALA A 137 9.40 16.77 -4.01
CA ALA A 137 8.18 17.06 -3.29
C ALA A 137 8.02 16.18 -2.04
N VAL A 138 8.42 14.90 -2.10
CA VAL A 138 8.45 14.00 -0.94
C VAL A 138 9.47 14.49 0.09
N ALA A 139 10.69 14.81 -0.32
CA ALA A 139 11.76 15.25 0.58
C ALA A 139 11.41 16.55 1.33
N ARG A 140 10.60 17.44 0.73
CA ARG A 140 10.08 18.63 1.44
C ARG A 140 9.03 18.29 2.50
N ARG A 141 8.31 17.19 2.35
CA ARG A 141 7.18 16.80 3.22
C ARG A 141 7.60 15.83 4.33
N TYR A 142 8.57 14.97 4.05
CA TYR A 142 9.10 13.95 4.94
C TYR A 142 10.63 14.15 5.08
N PRO A 143 11.07 15.16 5.85
CA PRO A 143 12.49 15.46 6.04
C PRO A 143 13.20 14.47 6.97
#